data_AF-A0A533YJT9-F1
#
_entry.id   AF-A0A533YJT9-F1
#
_cell.length_a   1.000
_cell.length_b   1.000
_cell.length_c   1.000
_cell.angle_alpha   90.00
_cell.angle_beta   90.00
_cell.angle_gamma   90.00
#
_symmetry.space_group_name_H-M   'P 1'
#
loop_
_entity.id
_entity.type
_entity.pdbx_description
1 polymer ?
#
loop_
_entity_poly.entity_id
_entity_poly.type
_entity_poly.pdbx_seq_one_letter_code
_entity_poly.pdbx_strand_id
1 'polypeptide(L)'
;MQIIKAWCLALLVVSFSGCATSLKREGQCLASLTPDFLHATEELASLESDWRLSLVKGKDLFLSSSLWLSAESDEPGRPARPFPSDSDPLKAGSTDRYMEARRATLEAYARLLEARLRHQSTVDWYGRVYDRLRTRLEEEQILSDVRLVLLTGPGLIFYPIIRWNLHSVMWDGHDPDADSDSITLYCADRLSKVTALPEPASVQME
;
A
#
# COMPACT_ATOMS: atom_id res chain seq x y z
N MET A 1 29.53 -43.43 -14.45
CA MET A 1 29.88 -42.00 -14.65
C MET A 1 28.82 -41.19 -15.42
N GLN A 2 28.11 -41.77 -16.41
CA GLN A 2 27.03 -41.06 -17.12
C GLN A 2 25.79 -40.79 -16.27
N ILE A 3 25.43 -41.69 -15.36
CA ILE A 3 24.28 -41.53 -14.45
C ILE A 3 24.48 -40.29 -13.56
N ILE A 4 25.65 -40.14 -12.93
CA ILE A 4 25.96 -38.98 -12.08
C ILE A 4 25.87 -37.67 -12.88
N LYS A 5 26.37 -37.64 -14.12
CA LYS A 5 26.26 -36.46 -15.00
C LYS A 5 24.81 -36.13 -15.37
N ALA A 6 23.98 -37.14 -15.64
CA ALA A 6 22.56 -36.96 -15.95
C ALA A 6 21.78 -36.45 -14.72
N TRP A 7 22.08 -36.97 -13.53
CA TRP A 7 21.48 -36.48 -12.28
C TRP A 7 21.92 -35.05 -11.93
N CYS A 8 23.20 -34.70 -12.12
CA CYS A 8 23.67 -33.32 -11.95
C CYS A 8 23.02 -32.35 -12.94
N LEU A 9 22.85 -32.76 -14.21
CA LEU A 9 22.17 -31.96 -15.23
C LEU A 9 20.67 -31.81 -14.93
N ALA A 10 20.02 -32.87 -14.49
CA ALA A 10 18.61 -32.83 -14.08
C ALA A 10 18.42 -31.91 -12.86
N LEU A 11 19.28 -32.02 -11.84
CA LEU A 11 19.26 -31.13 -10.68
C LEU A 11 19.49 -29.67 -11.08
N LEU A 12 20.45 -29.38 -11.98
CA LEU A 12 20.66 -28.04 -12.53
C LEU A 12 19.39 -27.50 -13.21
N VAL A 13 18.77 -28.28 -14.10
CA VAL A 13 17.56 -27.86 -14.83
C VAL A 13 16.38 -27.61 -13.87
N VAL A 14 16.21 -28.45 -12.85
CA VAL A 14 15.15 -28.27 -11.83
C VAL A 14 15.42 -27.04 -10.97
N SER A 15 16.66 -26.79 -10.54
CA SER A 15 17.02 -25.60 -9.78
C SER A 15 16.85 -24.29 -10.56
N PHE A 16 17.05 -24.32 -11.89
CA PHE A 16 16.85 -23.15 -12.75
C PHE A 16 15.38 -22.91 -13.14
N SER A 17 14.56 -23.96 -13.26
CA SER A 17 13.15 -23.82 -13.67
C SER A 17 12.21 -23.46 -12.52
N GLY A 18 12.55 -23.80 -11.27
CA GLY A 18 11.74 -23.46 -10.10
C GLY A 18 11.58 -21.96 -9.81
N CYS A 19 12.61 -21.14 -10.08
CA CYS A 19 12.50 -19.68 -9.91
C CYS A 19 11.56 -19.03 -10.93
N ALA A 20 11.62 -19.47 -12.20
CA ALA A 20 10.85 -18.85 -13.27
C ALA A 20 9.33 -19.05 -13.09
N THR A 21 8.91 -20.20 -12.55
CA THR A 21 7.49 -20.47 -12.26
C THR A 21 7.01 -19.70 -11.03
N SER A 22 7.83 -19.62 -9.98
CA SER A 22 7.56 -18.87 -8.76
C SER A 22 7.42 -17.36 -9.04
N LEU A 23 8.37 -16.78 -9.77
CA LEU A 23 8.35 -15.37 -10.16
C LEU A 23 7.15 -15.02 -11.05
N LYS A 24 6.80 -15.89 -12.00
CA LYS A 24 5.60 -15.71 -12.83
C LYS A 24 4.32 -15.73 -12.00
N ARG A 25 4.21 -16.66 -11.03
CA ARG A 25 3.04 -16.78 -10.16
C ARG A 25 2.88 -15.56 -9.25
N GLU A 26 3.97 -15.11 -8.63
CA GLU A 26 3.98 -13.91 -7.79
C GLU A 26 3.66 -12.64 -8.61
N GLY A 27 4.18 -12.54 -9.84
CA GLY A 27 3.84 -11.47 -10.77
C GLY A 27 2.36 -11.45 -11.17
N GLN A 28 1.77 -12.61 -11.46
CA GLN A 28 0.33 -12.74 -11.74
C GLN A 28 -0.52 -12.38 -10.51
N CYS A 29 -0.09 -12.81 -9.33
CA CYS A 29 -0.72 -12.47 -8.07
C CYS A 29 -0.71 -10.95 -7.84
N LEU A 30 0.44 -10.31 -8.01
CA LEU A 30 0.58 -8.85 -7.91
C LEU A 30 -0.33 -8.14 -8.90
N ALA A 31 -0.34 -8.55 -10.17
CA ALA A 31 -1.21 -7.97 -11.20
C ALA A 31 -2.70 -8.08 -10.83
N SER A 32 -3.11 -9.19 -10.19
CA SER A 32 -4.48 -9.37 -9.70
C SER A 32 -4.83 -8.51 -8.48
N LEU A 33 -3.83 -8.05 -7.72
CA LEU A 33 -3.99 -7.20 -6.53
C LEU A 33 -3.96 -5.71 -6.86
N THR A 34 -3.24 -5.33 -7.92
CA THR A 34 -3.11 -3.95 -8.38
C THR A 34 -4.44 -3.19 -8.49
N PRO A 35 -5.53 -3.72 -9.09
CA PRO A 35 -6.78 -2.96 -9.16
C PRO A 35 -7.38 -2.66 -7.78
N ASP A 36 -7.40 -3.63 -6.86
CA ASP A 36 -7.89 -3.43 -5.50
C ASP A 36 -7.03 -2.42 -4.74
N PHE A 37 -5.71 -2.50 -4.92
CA PHE A 37 -4.77 -1.58 -4.31
C PHE A 37 -4.96 -0.15 -4.82
N LEU A 38 -5.06 0.04 -6.13
CA LEU A 38 -5.29 1.36 -6.73
C LEU A 38 -6.61 1.97 -6.22
N HIS A 39 -7.68 1.19 -6.24
CA HIS A 39 -8.98 1.63 -5.73
C HIS A 39 -8.91 2.03 -4.24
N ALA A 40 -8.26 1.21 -3.41
CA ALA A 40 -8.04 1.52 -2.00
C ALA A 40 -7.24 2.81 -1.80
N THR A 41 -6.16 3.01 -2.56
CA THR A 41 -5.33 4.22 -2.43
C THR A 41 -6.05 5.48 -2.90
N GLU A 42 -6.88 5.38 -3.93
CA GLU A 42 -7.70 6.49 -4.42
C GLU A 42 -8.80 6.88 -3.43
N GLU A 43 -9.51 5.89 -2.85
CA GLU A 43 -10.51 6.15 -1.80
C GLU A 43 -9.86 6.77 -0.55
N LEU A 44 -8.70 6.28 -0.12
CA LEU A 44 -7.99 6.85 1.03
C LEU A 44 -7.50 8.27 0.75
N ALA A 45 -6.94 8.53 -0.44
CA ALA A 45 -6.45 9.85 -0.80
C ALA A 45 -7.59 10.88 -0.92
N SER A 46 -8.72 10.48 -1.51
CA SER A 46 -9.91 11.34 -1.59
C SER A 46 -10.45 11.68 -0.20
N LEU A 47 -10.67 10.68 0.66
CA LEU A 47 -11.15 10.90 2.04
C LEU A 47 -10.17 11.71 2.89
N GLU A 48 -8.87 11.54 2.70
CA GLU A 48 -7.84 12.32 3.39
C GLU A 48 -7.90 13.79 2.94
N SER A 49 -8.11 14.03 1.65
CA SER A 49 -8.26 15.38 1.11
C SER A 49 -9.54 16.06 1.63
N ASP A 50 -10.67 15.35 1.69
CA ASP A 50 -11.92 15.83 2.26
C ASP A 50 -11.77 16.20 3.74
N TRP A 51 -11.12 15.33 4.52
CA TRP A 51 -10.84 15.61 5.92
C TRP A 51 -9.93 16.84 6.09
N ARG A 52 -8.86 16.96 5.28
CA ARG A 52 -7.99 18.15 5.29
C ARG A 52 -8.73 19.43 4.93
N LEU A 53 -9.62 19.39 3.94
CA LEU A 53 -10.46 20.53 3.57
C LEU A 53 -11.41 20.92 4.71
N SER A 54 -12.00 19.94 5.40
CA SER A 54 -12.85 20.19 6.57
C SER A 54 -12.10 20.87 7.73
N LEU A 55 -10.83 20.50 7.95
CA LEU A 55 -9.96 21.14 8.95
C LEU A 55 -9.68 22.60 8.63
N VAL A 56 -9.36 22.92 7.37
CA VAL A 56 -9.10 24.30 6.93
C VAL A 56 -10.36 25.16 7.14
N LYS A 57 -11.52 24.67 6.67
CA LYS A 57 -12.79 25.37 6.84
C LYS A 57 -13.16 25.59 8.31
N GLY A 58 -12.94 24.57 9.16
CA GLY A 58 -13.17 24.67 10.60
C GLY A 58 -12.24 25.69 11.27
N LYS A 59 -10.97 25.76 10.84
CA LYS A 59 -9.99 26.74 11.33
C LYS A 59 -10.37 28.17 10.92
N ASP A 60 -10.81 28.38 9.69
CA ASP A 60 -11.25 29.70 9.22
C ASP A 60 -12.48 30.19 9.99
N LEU A 61 -13.42 29.30 10.29
CA LEU A 61 -14.59 29.59 11.12
C LEU A 61 -14.23 29.86 12.59
N PHE A 62 -13.22 29.17 13.13
CA PHE A 62 -12.70 29.43 14.46
C PHE A 62 -12.05 30.82 14.54
N LEU A 63 -11.14 31.13 13.61
CA LEU A 63 -10.43 32.41 13.57
C LEU A 63 -11.39 33.58 13.35
N SER A 64 -12.36 33.41 12.45
CA SER A 64 -13.42 34.39 12.24
C SER A 64 -14.43 34.47 13.38
N SER A 65 -14.46 33.52 14.32
CA SER A 65 -15.25 33.66 15.56
C SER A 65 -14.43 34.32 16.68
N SER A 66 -13.12 34.01 16.78
CA SER A 66 -12.21 34.57 17.78
C SER A 66 -11.83 36.04 17.52
N LEU A 67 -11.73 36.45 16.26
CA LEU A 67 -11.41 37.85 15.90
C LEU A 67 -12.50 38.84 16.34
N TRP A 68 -13.76 38.40 16.47
CA TRP A 68 -14.85 39.23 17.01
C TRP A 68 -14.78 39.40 18.53
N LEU A 69 -14.20 38.44 19.25
CA LEU A 69 -13.98 38.57 20.70
C LEU A 69 -12.86 39.57 21.03
N SER A 70 -11.90 39.79 20.12
CA SER A 70 -10.78 40.72 20.34
C SER A 70 -11.04 42.16 19.86
N ALA A 71 -12.00 42.38 18.96
CA ALA A 71 -12.29 43.72 18.41
C ALA A 71 -13.06 44.65 19.37
N GLU A 72 -13.44 44.18 20.57
CA GLU A 72 -14.20 44.97 21.56
C GLU A 72 -13.32 45.57 22.68
N SER A 73 -11.98 45.55 22.53
CA SER A 73 -11.04 46.09 23.52
C SER A 73 -9.91 46.89 22.87
N ASP A 74 -10.20 48.10 22.39
CA ASP A 74 -9.30 49.26 22.52
C ASP A 74 -9.94 50.52 21.92
N GLU A 75 -10.62 51.30 22.76
CA GLU A 75 -10.88 52.73 22.53
C GLU A 75 -10.84 53.41 23.90
N PRO A 76 -9.81 54.22 24.20
CA PRO A 76 -9.67 54.84 25.51
C PRO A 76 -10.65 56.01 25.63
N GLY A 77 -11.82 55.76 26.23
CA GLY A 77 -12.75 56.83 26.62
C GLY A 77 -14.24 56.54 26.47
N ARG A 78 -14.65 55.35 26.00
CA ARG A 78 -16.08 55.01 25.90
C ARG A 78 -16.63 54.53 27.26
N PRO A 79 -17.75 55.09 27.77
CA PRO A 79 -18.35 54.60 29.01
C PRO A 79 -18.69 53.11 28.87
N ALA A 80 -18.42 52.34 29.92
CA ALA A 80 -18.65 50.90 29.98
C ALA A 80 -20.05 50.56 29.43
N ARG A 81 -20.10 49.92 28.25
CA ARG A 81 -21.34 49.33 27.77
C ARG A 81 -21.75 48.23 28.76
N PRO A 82 -23.05 48.03 29.00
CA PRO A 82 -23.53 46.87 29.73
C PRO A 82 -22.91 45.62 29.09
N PHE A 83 -22.46 44.68 29.93
CA PHE A 83 -21.93 43.38 29.51
C PHE A 83 -22.64 42.87 28.25
N PRO A 84 -21.91 42.38 27.22
CA PRO A 84 -22.55 41.85 26.03
C PRO A 84 -23.50 40.74 26.46
N SER A 85 -24.80 40.96 26.27
CA SER A 85 -25.82 39.98 26.56
C SER A 85 -25.57 38.75 25.67
N ASP A 86 -25.62 37.55 26.25
CA ASP A 86 -25.52 36.25 25.55
C ASP A 86 -26.60 36.06 24.45
N SER A 87 -27.53 37.00 24.33
CA SER A 87 -28.63 37.00 23.38
C SER A 87 -28.31 37.60 22.01
N ASP A 88 -27.04 37.84 21.66
CA ASP A 88 -26.66 38.38 20.35
C ASP A 88 -26.82 37.29 19.26
N PRO A 89 -27.82 37.37 18.36
CA PRO A 89 -28.11 36.29 17.40
C PRO A 89 -26.97 36.07 16.39
N LEU A 90 -26.13 37.09 16.20
CA LEU A 90 -24.92 37.02 15.38
C LEU A 90 -23.80 36.19 16.04
N LYS A 91 -23.68 36.22 17.37
CA LYS A 91 -22.72 35.39 18.12
C LYS A 91 -23.20 33.94 18.21
N ALA A 92 -24.49 33.72 18.50
CA ALA A 92 -25.10 32.39 18.47
C ALA A 92 -24.91 31.71 17.11
N GLY A 93 -25.15 32.45 16.01
CA GLY A 93 -25.01 31.94 14.65
C GLY A 93 -23.56 31.66 14.19
N SER A 94 -22.54 32.24 14.82
CA SER A 94 -21.13 31.92 14.53
C SER A 94 -20.65 30.71 15.33
N THR A 95 -21.03 30.61 16.60
CA THR A 95 -20.76 29.43 17.45
C THR A 95 -21.44 28.17 16.93
N ASP A 96 -22.68 28.27 16.43
CA ASP A 96 -23.39 27.12 15.85
C ASP A 96 -22.71 26.61 14.58
N ARG A 97 -22.29 27.51 13.69
CA ARG A 97 -21.54 27.16 12.47
C ARG A 97 -20.18 26.53 12.76
N TYR A 98 -19.48 27.02 13.79
CA TYR A 98 -18.22 26.41 14.22
C TYR A 98 -18.44 25.00 14.78
N MET A 99 -19.46 24.81 15.62
CA MET A 99 -19.78 23.50 16.18
C MET A 99 -20.24 22.51 15.10
N GLU A 100 -21.00 22.97 14.09
CA GLU A 100 -21.37 22.17 12.92
C GLU A 100 -20.13 21.78 12.08
N ALA A 101 -19.23 22.72 11.79
CA ALA A 101 -17.99 22.44 11.08
C ALA A 101 -17.09 21.46 11.86
N ARG A 102 -17.05 21.56 13.19
CA ARG A 102 -16.33 20.61 14.06
C ARG A 102 -16.94 19.21 13.99
N ARG A 103 -18.26 19.07 14.02
CA ARG A 103 -18.94 17.77 13.81
C ARG A 103 -18.62 17.18 12.44
N ALA A 104 -18.75 17.98 11.38
CA ALA A 104 -18.43 17.55 10.02
C ALA A 104 -16.97 17.09 9.87
N THR A 105 -16.03 17.76 10.57
CA THR A 105 -14.62 17.36 10.59
C THR A 105 -14.42 16.00 11.27
N LEU A 106 -15.10 15.76 12.40
CA LEU A 106 -15.04 14.48 13.12
C LEU A 106 -15.66 13.35 12.29
N GLU A 107 -16.78 13.61 11.61
CA GLU A 107 -17.42 12.64 10.72
C GLU A 107 -16.54 12.32 9.49
N ALA A 108 -15.88 13.31 8.91
CA ALA A 108 -14.92 13.10 7.82
C ALA A 108 -13.72 12.26 8.28
N TYR A 109 -13.19 12.53 9.47
CA TYR A 109 -12.12 11.73 10.05
C TYR A 109 -12.56 10.29 10.36
N ALA A 110 -13.78 10.09 10.88
CA ALA A 110 -14.33 8.77 11.15
C ALA A 110 -14.44 7.94 9.87
N ARG A 111 -14.93 8.53 8.78
CA ARG A 111 -14.99 7.90 7.46
C ARG A 111 -13.61 7.51 6.93
N LEU A 112 -12.61 8.38 7.09
CA LEU A 112 -11.22 8.09 6.73
C LEU A 112 -10.67 6.90 7.54
N LEU A 113 -10.91 6.89 8.85
CA LEU A 113 -10.44 5.82 9.73
C LEU A 113 -11.08 4.47 9.36
N GLU A 114 -12.40 4.48 9.12
CA GLU A 114 -13.14 3.29 8.69
C GLU A 114 -12.63 2.76 7.34
N ALA A 115 -12.43 3.63 6.35
CA ALA A 115 -11.84 3.25 5.07
C ALA A 115 -10.42 2.68 5.24
N ARG A 116 -9.61 3.27 6.13
CA ARG A 116 -8.26 2.78 6.42
C ARG A 116 -8.28 1.38 7.00
N LEU A 117 -9.18 1.11 7.96
CA LEU A 117 -9.34 -0.21 8.55
C LEU A 117 -9.82 -1.25 7.53
N ARG A 118 -10.75 -0.87 6.64
CA ARG A 118 -11.22 -1.75 5.56
C ARG A 118 -10.11 -2.12 4.58
N HIS A 119 -9.29 -1.14 4.17
CA HIS A 119 -8.29 -1.30 3.12
C HIS A 119 -6.90 -1.73 3.60
N GLN A 120 -6.65 -1.71 4.92
CA GLN A 120 -5.35 -2.03 5.51
C GLN A 120 -4.83 -3.39 5.01
N SER A 121 -5.67 -4.41 5.02
CA SER A 121 -5.27 -5.75 4.60
C SER A 121 -4.82 -5.82 3.14
N THR A 122 -5.52 -5.13 2.24
CA THR A 122 -5.19 -5.07 0.81
C THR A 122 -3.85 -4.38 0.58
N VAL A 123 -3.62 -3.26 1.27
CA VAL A 123 -2.35 -2.51 1.18
C VAL A 123 -1.19 -3.33 1.74
N ASP A 124 -1.38 -3.98 2.88
CA ASP A 124 -0.36 -4.82 3.52
C ASP A 124 0.01 -6.02 2.64
N TRP A 125 -0.99 -6.69 2.03
CA TRP A 125 -0.74 -7.81 1.13
C TRP A 125 -0.07 -7.37 -0.17
N TYR A 126 -0.49 -6.25 -0.75
CA TYR A 126 0.16 -5.70 -1.94
C TYR A 126 1.64 -5.41 -1.66
N GLY A 127 1.94 -4.72 -0.54
CA GLY A 127 3.31 -4.43 -0.11
C GLY A 127 4.15 -5.70 0.06
N ARG A 128 3.65 -6.70 0.80
CA ARG A 128 4.36 -7.97 1.00
C ARG A 128 4.68 -8.70 -0.31
N VAL A 129 3.70 -8.80 -1.22
CA VAL A 129 3.89 -9.47 -2.52
C VAL A 129 4.86 -8.67 -3.39
N TYR A 130 4.75 -7.34 -3.39
CA TYR A 130 5.63 -6.46 -4.15
C TYR A 130 7.08 -6.56 -3.67
N ASP A 131 7.32 -6.45 -2.37
CA ASP A 131 8.67 -6.50 -1.77
C ASP A 131 9.33 -7.85 -2.07
N ARG A 132 8.57 -8.94 -1.93
CA ARG A 132 9.05 -10.29 -2.26
C ARG A 132 9.41 -10.44 -3.74
N LEU A 133 8.52 -10.01 -4.63
CA LEU A 133 8.78 -10.06 -6.08
C LEU A 133 10.01 -9.22 -6.44
N ARG A 134 10.15 -8.06 -5.80
CA ARG A 134 11.32 -7.19 -5.95
C ARG A 134 12.60 -7.90 -5.50
N THR A 135 12.63 -8.53 -4.32
CA THR A 135 13.79 -9.30 -3.85
C THR A 135 14.15 -10.43 -4.83
N ARG A 136 13.16 -11.14 -5.39
CA ARG A 136 13.42 -12.15 -6.44
C ARG A 136 14.00 -11.56 -7.71
N LEU A 137 13.52 -10.39 -8.15
CA LEU A 137 14.05 -9.72 -9.33
C LEU A 137 15.49 -9.24 -9.10
N GLU A 138 15.78 -8.71 -7.90
CA GLU A 138 17.14 -8.33 -7.51
C GLU A 138 18.06 -9.56 -7.44
N GLU A 139 17.57 -10.69 -6.92
CA GLU A 139 18.26 -11.98 -6.95
C GLU A 139 18.62 -12.42 -8.36
N GLU A 140 17.62 -12.49 -9.25
CA GLU A 140 17.83 -12.93 -10.62
C GLU A 140 18.75 -12.00 -11.39
N GLN A 141 18.66 -10.69 -11.15
CA GLN A 141 19.54 -9.70 -11.77
C GLN A 141 21.00 -9.95 -11.37
N ILE A 142 21.30 -10.04 -10.07
CA ILE A 142 22.66 -10.31 -9.56
C ILE A 142 23.18 -11.65 -10.11
N LEU A 143 22.34 -12.69 -10.11
CA LEU A 143 22.70 -14.01 -10.63
C LEU A 143 22.94 -13.99 -12.14
N SER A 144 22.23 -13.16 -12.89
CA SER A 144 22.43 -13.00 -14.34
C SER A 144 23.77 -12.32 -14.63
N ASP A 145 24.13 -11.28 -13.85
CA ASP A 145 25.39 -10.55 -13.98
C ASP A 145 26.58 -11.45 -13.61
N VAL A 146 26.48 -12.16 -12.48
CA VAL A 146 27.47 -13.15 -12.05
C VAL A 146 27.63 -14.25 -13.10
N ARG A 147 26.53 -14.75 -13.66
CA ARG A 147 26.58 -15.77 -14.71
C ARG A 147 27.30 -15.26 -15.95
N LEU A 148 27.04 -14.03 -16.38
CA LEU A 148 27.68 -13.42 -17.55
C LEU A 148 29.20 -13.30 -17.36
N VAL A 149 29.65 -12.92 -16.16
CA VAL A 149 31.07 -12.87 -15.81
C VAL A 149 31.68 -14.28 -15.79
N LEU A 150 31.03 -15.23 -15.13
CA LEU A 150 31.55 -16.59 -14.96
C LEU A 150 31.51 -17.45 -16.23
N LEU A 151 30.63 -17.14 -17.19
CA LEU A 151 30.56 -17.80 -18.50
C LEU A 151 31.86 -17.64 -19.31
N THR A 152 32.64 -16.60 -19.02
CA THR A 152 33.89 -16.30 -19.73
C THR A 152 35.12 -17.02 -19.15
N GLY A 153 34.98 -17.83 -18.09
CA GLY A 153 36.11 -18.52 -17.45
C GLY A 153 35.74 -19.85 -16.76
N PRO A 154 36.72 -20.52 -16.10
CA PRO A 154 36.49 -21.77 -15.37
C PRO A 154 35.63 -21.61 -14.11
N GLY A 155 35.23 -20.37 -13.78
CA GLY A 155 34.48 -20.02 -12.57
C GLY A 155 33.02 -20.50 -12.56
N LEU A 156 32.48 -20.99 -13.69
CA LEU A 156 31.14 -21.56 -13.78
C LEU A 156 30.86 -22.66 -12.72
N ILE A 157 31.90 -23.38 -12.31
CA ILE A 157 31.83 -24.45 -11.28
C ILE A 157 31.43 -23.88 -9.90
N PHE A 158 31.75 -22.61 -9.62
CA PHE A 158 31.39 -21.93 -8.37
C PHE A 158 29.99 -21.30 -8.39
N TYR A 159 29.33 -21.22 -9.55
CA TYR A 159 28.02 -20.58 -9.68
C TYR A 159 26.95 -21.14 -8.71
N PRO A 160 26.82 -22.47 -8.50
CA PRO A 160 25.84 -22.99 -7.54
C PRO A 160 26.11 -22.55 -6.09
N ILE A 161 27.39 -22.41 -5.70
CA ILE A 161 27.78 -21.97 -4.36
C ILE A 161 27.45 -20.49 -4.18
N ILE A 162 27.75 -19.67 -5.19
CA ILE A 162 27.43 -18.24 -5.18
C ILE A 162 25.91 -18.04 -5.10
N ARG A 163 25.15 -18.80 -5.90
CA ARG A 163 23.69 -18.79 -5.86
C ARG A 163 23.14 -19.14 -4.49
N TRP A 164 23.63 -20.21 -3.87
CA TRP A 164 23.20 -20.61 -2.53
C TRP A 164 23.48 -19.53 -1.48
N ASN A 165 24.69 -18.96 -1.49
CA ASN A 165 25.06 -17.90 -0.54
C ASN A 165 24.22 -16.64 -0.74
N LEU A 166 24.07 -16.18 -2.00
CA LEU A 166 23.25 -15.02 -2.31
C LEU A 166 21.80 -15.21 -1.86
N HIS A 167 21.22 -16.37 -2.17
CA HIS A 167 19.87 -16.71 -1.74
C HIS A 167 19.75 -16.67 -0.20
N SER A 168 20.67 -17.30 0.52
CA SER A 168 20.64 -17.28 1.99
C SER A 168 20.76 -15.88 2.59
N VAL A 169 21.51 -14.97 1.96
CA VAL A 169 21.72 -13.60 2.44
C VAL A 169 20.51 -12.72 2.14
N MET A 170 19.92 -12.80 0.95
CA MET A 170 18.78 -11.93 0.62
C MET A 170 17.48 -12.34 1.29
N TRP A 171 17.36 -13.62 1.66
CA TRP A 171 16.18 -14.14 2.33
C TRP A 171 16.39 -14.35 3.84
N ASP A 172 17.50 -13.87 4.42
CA ASP A 172 17.84 -14.03 5.84
C ASP A 172 17.71 -15.49 6.35
N GLY A 173 18.00 -16.45 5.48
CA GLY A 173 17.84 -17.88 5.75
C GLY A 173 16.40 -18.42 5.76
N HIS A 174 15.39 -17.59 5.51
CA HIS A 174 14.02 -18.03 5.23
C HIS A 174 13.93 -18.57 3.80
N ASP A 175 13.26 -19.71 3.61
CA ASP A 175 13.04 -20.25 2.27
C ASP A 175 11.71 -19.68 1.72
N PRO A 176 11.75 -18.76 0.72
CA PRO A 176 10.53 -18.22 0.15
C PRO A 176 9.75 -19.30 -0.62
N ASP A 177 10.40 -20.33 -1.15
CA ASP A 177 9.76 -21.38 -1.95
C ASP A 177 9.18 -22.51 -1.09
N ALA A 178 9.21 -22.37 0.24
CA ALA A 178 8.55 -23.29 1.16
C ALA A 178 7.02 -23.32 0.96
N ASP A 179 6.43 -24.51 0.95
CA ASP A 179 4.96 -24.69 0.81
C ASP A 179 4.16 -24.05 1.96
N SER A 180 4.79 -23.85 3.12
CA SER A 180 4.21 -23.19 4.29
C SER A 180 4.27 -21.66 4.23
N ASP A 181 4.87 -21.09 3.19
CA ASP A 181 5.02 -19.66 3.08
C ASP A 181 3.66 -18.95 2.89
N SER A 182 3.41 -17.94 3.72
CA SER A 182 2.13 -17.23 3.75
C SER A 182 1.81 -16.48 2.45
N ILE A 183 2.82 -15.97 1.74
CA ILE A 183 2.64 -15.25 0.48
C ILE A 183 2.35 -16.26 -0.64
N THR A 184 3.05 -17.39 -0.67
CA THR A 184 2.76 -18.49 -1.60
C THR A 184 1.32 -18.98 -1.46
N LEU A 185 0.86 -19.22 -0.23
CA LEU A 185 -0.51 -19.66 0.06
C LEU A 185 -1.55 -18.59 -0.32
N TYR A 186 -1.29 -17.32 0.03
CA TYR A 186 -2.17 -16.22 -0.31
C TYR A 186 -2.32 -16.06 -1.83
N CYS A 187 -1.21 -16.09 -2.57
CA CYS A 187 -1.22 -15.99 -4.02
C CYS A 187 -1.87 -17.20 -4.70
N ALA A 188 -1.74 -18.40 -4.12
CA ALA A 188 -2.46 -19.58 -4.58
C ALA A 188 -3.98 -19.40 -4.50
N ASP A 189 -4.48 -18.96 -3.34
CA ASP A 189 -5.89 -18.72 -3.08
C ASP A 189 -6.45 -17.56 -3.92
N ARG A 190 -5.69 -16.47 -4.06
CA ARG A 190 -6.06 -15.31 -4.87
C ARG A 190 -6.24 -15.70 -6.35
N LEU A 191 -5.27 -16.42 -6.91
CA LEU A 191 -5.30 -16.80 -8.33
C LEU A 191 -6.36 -17.86 -8.64
N SER A 192 -6.65 -18.77 -7.69
CA SER A 192 -7.74 -19.75 -7.87
C SER A 192 -9.11 -19.06 -7.95
N LYS A 193 -9.34 -18.02 -7.13
CA LYS A 193 -10.56 -17.20 -7.15
C LYS A 193 -10.73 -16.42 -8.47
N VAL A 194 -9.64 -15.86 -8.99
CA VAL A 194 -9.66 -15.15 -10.29
C VAL A 194 -9.97 -16.11 -11.44
N THR A 195 -9.41 -17.33 -11.40
CA THR A 195 -9.63 -18.35 -12.44
C THR A 195 -11.04 -18.95 -12.38
N ALA A 196 -11.67 -18.95 -11.21
CA ALA A 196 -13.02 -19.47 -11.01
C ALA A 196 -14.14 -18.50 -11.42
N LEU A 197 -13.82 -17.23 -11.75
CA LEU A 197 -14.80 -16.27 -12.25
C LEU A 197 -15.16 -16.60 -13.71
N PRO A 198 -16.44 -16.82 -14.06
CA PRO A 198 -16.84 -17.06 -15.43
C PRO A 198 -16.53 -15.83 -16.29
N GLU A 199 -15.93 -16.07 -17.46
CA GLU A 199 -15.66 -15.07 -18.49
C GLU A 199 -16.94 -14.26 -18.77
N PRO A 200 -16.95 -12.92 -18.71
CA PRO A 200 -18.11 -12.16 -19.15
C PRO A 200 -18.29 -12.45 -20.64
N ALA A 201 -19.45 -13.01 -20.99
CA ALA A 201 -19.83 -13.30 -22.35
C ALA A 201 -19.50 -12.10 -23.24
N SER A 202 -18.59 -12.32 -24.19
CA SER A 202 -18.26 -11.36 -25.23
C SER A 202 -19.56 -10.84 -25.83
N VAL A 203 -19.84 -9.56 -25.63
CA VAL A 203 -20.89 -8.84 -26.36
C VAL A 203 -20.46 -8.87 -27.83
N GLN A 204 -21.05 -9.79 -28.60
CA GLN A 204 -21.00 -9.71 -30.05
C GLN A 204 -21.77 -8.45 -30.43
N MET A 205 -21.04 -7.43 -30.88
CA MET A 205 -21.61 -6.36 -31.69
C MET A 205 -21.97 -6.98 -33.04
N GLU A 206 -23.26 -7.23 -33.26
CA GLU A 206 -23.87 -7.26 -34.59
C GLU A 206 -24.00 -5.85 -35.17
#